data_AF-A0A2T6ZHX9-F1
#
_entry.id   AF-A0A2T6ZHX9-F1
#
_cell.length_a   1.000
_cell.length_b   1.000
_cell.length_c   1.000
_cell.angle_alpha   90.00
_cell.angle_beta   90.00
_cell.angle_gamma   90.00
#
_symmetry.space_group_name_H-M   'P 1'
#
loop_
_entity.id
_entity.type
_entity.pdbx_description
1 polymer ?
#
loop_
_entity_poly.entity_id
_entity_poly.type
_entity_poly.pdbx_seq_one_letter_code
_entity_poly.pdbx_strand_id
1 'polypeptide(L)'
;MKFLPYRAITAFICLLTSTAAAETTLASPPRLVPYPIACGGVAVCTGGSFDACVGDVICTQSFPGSCLCQNNAKMGCASACGAAKPELQSCV
;
A
#
# COMPACT_ATOMS: atom_id res chain seq x y z
N MET A 1 -14.02 -19.98 61.12
CA MET A 1 -14.49 -18.97 60.14
C MET A 1 -14.42 -19.60 58.76
N LYS A 2 -15.55 -19.62 58.06
CA LYS A 2 -15.80 -20.30 56.78
C LYS A 2 -15.67 -19.26 55.68
N PHE A 3 -14.74 -19.41 54.73
CA PHE A 3 -14.86 -18.73 53.43
C PHE A 3 -14.41 -19.66 52.30
N LEU A 4 -15.25 -19.64 51.26
CA LEU A 4 -15.58 -20.70 50.32
C LEU A 4 -14.61 -20.81 49.12
N PRO A 5 -14.64 -21.95 48.40
CA PRO A 5 -13.67 -22.31 47.37
C PRO A 5 -13.74 -21.42 46.13
N TYR A 6 -12.56 -21.01 45.66
CA TYR A 6 -12.25 -20.27 44.42
C TYR A 6 -12.55 -21.06 43.13
N ARG A 7 -13.65 -21.81 43.10
CA ARG A 7 -14.11 -22.58 41.94
C ARG A 7 -15.46 -22.10 41.37
N ALA A 8 -16.06 -21.09 41.98
CA ALA A 8 -17.34 -20.52 41.55
C ALA A 8 -17.22 -19.26 40.67
N ILE A 9 -16.02 -18.70 40.48
CA ILE A 9 -15.82 -17.51 39.62
C ILE A 9 -15.62 -17.92 38.15
N THR A 10 -15.22 -19.17 37.90
CA THR A 10 -14.94 -19.72 36.57
C THR A 10 -16.15 -19.96 35.67
N ALA A 11 -17.38 -19.78 36.16
CA ALA A 11 -18.60 -20.05 35.38
C ALA A 11 -19.26 -18.79 34.80
N PHE A 12 -18.90 -17.60 35.26
CA PHE A 12 -19.59 -16.35 34.88
C PHE A 12 -19.00 -15.64 33.65
N ILE A 13 -17.78 -16.01 33.24
CA ILE A 13 -17.08 -15.34 32.14
C ILE A 13 -17.39 -16.00 30.77
N CYS A 14 -17.92 -17.23 30.76
CA CYS A 14 -18.17 -17.98 29.52
C CYS A 14 -19.53 -17.70 28.85
N LEU A 15 -20.37 -16.80 29.37
CA LEU A 15 -21.76 -16.64 28.92
C LEU A 15 -22.10 -15.35 28.17
N LEU A 16 -21.15 -14.43 27.92
CA LEU A 16 -21.49 -13.09 27.43
C LEU A 16 -21.15 -12.73 25.98
N THR A 17 -20.57 -13.61 25.15
CA THR A 17 -20.29 -13.21 23.76
C THR A 17 -20.47 -14.35 22.76
N SER A 18 -21.71 -14.80 22.63
CA SER A 18 -22.19 -15.48 21.43
C SER A 18 -23.02 -14.51 20.60
N THR A 19 -22.40 -13.80 19.65
CA THR A 19 -23.09 -13.37 18.41
C THR A 19 -22.10 -13.45 17.26
N ALA A 20 -22.38 -14.41 16.38
CA ALA A 20 -21.77 -14.57 15.07
C ALA A 20 -22.13 -13.40 14.14
N ALA A 21 -21.21 -13.00 13.28
CA ALA A 21 -21.45 -12.89 11.83
C ALA A 21 -20.21 -12.33 11.11
N ALA A 22 -19.89 -12.98 10.00
CA ALA A 22 -19.28 -12.41 8.80
C ALA A 22 -17.85 -11.85 8.92
N GLU A 23 -16.90 -12.74 8.64
CA GLU A 23 -15.94 -12.57 7.55
C GLU A 23 -16.05 -11.24 6.79
N THR A 24 -15.11 -10.35 7.01
CA THR A 24 -14.51 -9.59 5.90
C THR A 24 -13.03 -9.50 6.20
N THR A 25 -12.28 -10.28 5.43
CA THR A 25 -10.85 -10.13 5.25
C THR A 25 -10.58 -8.68 4.89
N LEU A 26 -10.26 -7.85 5.89
CA LEU A 26 -9.79 -6.50 5.65
C LEU A 26 -8.38 -6.65 5.06
N ALA A 27 -8.35 -6.77 3.74
CA ALA A 27 -7.19 -6.50 2.94
C ALA A 27 -6.70 -5.08 3.28
N SER A 28 -5.68 -5.01 4.10
CA SER A 28 -4.42 -4.31 3.80
C SER A 28 -3.55 -4.34 5.04
N PRO A 29 -2.35 -4.95 5.00
CA PRO A 29 -1.33 -4.53 5.95
C PRO A 29 -1.06 -3.05 5.72
N PRO A 30 -0.99 -2.19 6.76
CA PRO A 30 -0.39 -0.89 6.60
C PRO A 30 1.06 -1.13 6.21
N ARG A 31 1.38 -0.98 4.90
CA ARG A 31 2.77 -0.88 4.47
C ARG A 31 3.33 0.35 5.15
N LEU A 32 4.19 0.10 6.14
CA LEU A 32 5.14 1.02 6.73
C LEU A 32 5.87 1.76 5.59
N VAL A 33 5.38 2.93 5.17
CA VAL A 33 6.20 3.94 4.48
C VAL A 33 7.24 4.43 5.50
N PRO A 34 8.53 4.71 5.15
CA PRO A 34 8.88 5.74 4.15
C PRO A 34 10.32 5.66 3.57
N TYR A 35 10.52 5.45 2.27
CA TYR A 35 11.82 5.79 1.66
C TYR A 35 11.61 6.70 0.46
N PRO A 36 12.32 7.83 0.37
CA PRO A 36 12.25 8.68 -0.80
C PRO A 36 12.94 7.91 -1.93
N ILE A 37 12.28 7.67 -3.07
CA ILE A 37 13.04 7.37 -4.29
C ILE A 37 13.60 8.70 -4.80
N ALA A 38 14.63 9.14 -4.08
CA ALA A 38 15.62 10.06 -4.59
C ALA A 38 16.37 9.31 -5.70
N CYS A 39 16.01 9.60 -6.94
CA CYS A 39 16.77 9.33 -8.17
C CYS A 39 17.31 7.89 -8.32
N GLY A 40 16.61 7.04 -9.09
CA GLY A 40 17.22 5.85 -9.71
C GLY A 40 16.73 4.47 -9.26
N GLY A 41 15.57 4.39 -8.60
CA GLY A 41 14.91 3.09 -8.37
C GLY A 41 14.36 2.48 -9.67
N VAL A 42 14.48 1.16 -9.82
CA VAL A 42 13.74 0.41 -10.85
C VAL A 42 12.25 0.61 -10.59
N ALA A 43 11.44 0.88 -11.61
CA ALA A 43 9.99 0.95 -11.46
C ALA A 43 9.49 -0.41 -10.96
N VAL A 44 8.95 -0.44 -9.74
CA VAL A 44 8.45 -1.67 -9.11
C VAL A 44 6.95 -1.55 -8.93
N CYS A 45 6.19 -2.37 -9.65
CA CYS A 45 4.75 -2.49 -9.43
C CYS A 45 4.47 -3.60 -8.42
N THR A 46 4.79 -3.34 -7.15
CA THR A 46 4.42 -4.26 -6.05
C THR A 46 3.29 -3.65 -5.25
N GLY A 47 2.05 -4.11 -5.48
CA GLY A 47 0.89 -3.72 -4.68
C GLY A 47 0.40 -2.28 -4.85
N GLY A 48 0.77 -1.61 -5.94
CA GLY A 48 0.32 -0.26 -6.30
C GLY A 48 -0.24 -0.19 -7.72
N SER A 49 -0.96 0.89 -8.05
CA SER A 49 -1.44 1.17 -9.41
C SER A 49 -0.36 1.82 -10.27
N PHE A 50 -0.59 1.87 -11.59
CA PHE A 50 0.24 2.62 -12.53
C PHE A 50 0.45 4.08 -12.07
N ASP A 51 -0.62 4.76 -11.66
CA ASP A 51 -0.57 6.16 -11.20
C ASP A 51 0.25 6.32 -9.92
N ALA A 52 0.16 5.36 -8.99
CA ALA A 52 0.98 5.37 -7.78
C ALA A 52 2.47 5.23 -8.14
N CYS A 53 2.80 4.28 -9.03
CA CYS A 53 4.18 4.09 -9.51
C CYS A 53 4.73 5.35 -10.19
N VAL A 54 3.93 6.02 -11.03
CA VAL A 54 4.34 7.28 -11.67
C VAL A 54 4.48 8.41 -10.65
N GLY A 55 3.56 8.50 -9.69
CA GLY A 55 3.56 9.51 -8.64
C GLY A 55 4.73 9.40 -7.65
N ASP A 56 5.28 8.20 -7.47
CA ASP A 56 6.47 7.96 -6.64
C ASP A 56 7.78 8.42 -7.32
N VAL A 57 7.77 8.69 -8.63
CA VAL A 57 8.95 9.17 -9.35
C VAL A 57 9.10 10.67 -9.19
N ILE A 58 10.19 11.07 -8.52
CA ILE A 58 10.57 12.47 -8.38
C ILE A 58 11.43 12.91 -9.56
N CYS A 59 10.95 13.93 -10.28
CA CYS A 59 11.64 14.50 -11.44
C CYS A 59 12.27 15.86 -11.11
N THR A 60 13.26 16.26 -11.93
CA THR A 60 13.72 17.66 -11.92
C THR A 60 12.56 18.57 -12.31
N GLN A 61 12.53 19.79 -11.76
CA GLN A 61 11.48 20.77 -12.05
C GLN A 61 11.84 21.70 -13.21
N SER A 62 12.89 21.39 -13.98
CA SER A 62 13.33 22.18 -15.12
C SER A 62 13.02 21.48 -16.44
N PHE A 63 12.38 22.19 -17.37
CA PHE A 63 12.17 21.70 -18.73
C PHE A 63 13.48 21.79 -19.55
N PRO A 64 13.80 20.81 -20.42
CA PRO A 64 13.02 19.62 -20.77
C PRO A 64 13.22 18.42 -19.84
N GLY A 65 14.12 18.51 -18.86
CA GLY A 65 14.45 17.39 -17.96
C GLY A 65 13.24 16.83 -17.21
N SER A 66 12.31 17.69 -16.79
CA SER A 66 11.08 17.30 -16.11
C SER A 66 10.16 16.43 -16.98
N CYS A 67 10.06 16.76 -18.28
CA CYS A 67 9.23 16.06 -19.25
C CYS A 67 9.83 14.69 -19.60
N LEU A 68 11.13 14.65 -19.89
CA LEU A 68 11.84 13.41 -20.19
C LEU A 68 11.76 12.42 -19.02
N CYS A 69 11.94 12.93 -17.80
CA CYS A 69 11.81 12.12 -16.60
C CYS A 69 10.40 11.53 -16.44
N GLN A 70 9.34 12.33 -16.59
CA GLN A 70 7.96 11.84 -16.50
C GLN A 70 7.62 10.81 -17.59
N ASN A 71 8.11 11.00 -18.82
CA ASN A 71 7.91 10.03 -19.89
C ASN A 71 8.59 8.69 -19.57
N ASN A 72 9.81 8.73 -19.03
CA ASN A 72 10.51 7.53 -18.60
C ASN A 72 9.81 6.84 -17.42
N ALA A 73 9.28 7.61 -16.46
CA ALA A 73 8.48 7.08 -15.35
C ALA A 73 7.26 6.32 -15.87
N LYS A 74 6.49 6.94 -16.77
CA LYS A 74 5.33 6.31 -17.42
C LYS A 74 5.71 5.02 -18.13
N MET A 75 6.76 5.02 -18.94
CA MET A 75 7.20 3.81 -19.66
C MET A 75 7.65 2.70 -18.71
N GLY A 76 8.46 3.03 -17.69
CA GLY A 76 8.93 2.08 -16.70
C GLY A 76 7.78 1.48 -15.89
N CYS A 77 6.87 2.33 -15.41
CA CYS A 77 5.71 1.89 -14.65
C CYS A 77 4.72 1.10 -15.49
N ALA A 78 4.49 1.47 -16.75
CA ALA A 78 3.62 0.69 -17.64
C ALA A 78 4.18 -0.72 -17.85
N SER A 79 5.49 -0.83 -18.10
CA SER A 79 6.16 -2.13 -18.23
C SER A 79 6.12 -2.94 -16.94
N ALA A 80 6.38 -2.30 -15.79
CA ALA A 80 6.40 -2.98 -14.51
C ALA A 80 5.01 -3.44 -14.06
N CYS A 81 3.97 -2.67 -14.37
CA CYS A 81 2.58 -2.93 -13.95
C CYS A 81 1.79 -3.75 -14.98
N GLY A 82 2.36 -4.04 -16.14
CA GLY A 82 1.62 -4.63 -17.27
C GLY A 82 0.49 -3.72 -17.78
N ALA A 83 0.64 -2.40 -17.63
CA ALA A 83 -0.36 -1.44 -18.07
C ALA A 83 -0.28 -1.22 -19.59
N ALA A 84 -1.33 -0.63 -20.16
CA ALA A 84 -1.33 -0.19 -21.55
C ALA A 84 -0.19 0.81 -21.81
N LYS A 85 0.29 0.85 -23.06
CA LYS A 85 1.33 1.80 -23.46
C LYS A 85 0.83 3.23 -23.19
N PRO A 86 1.55 4.03 -22.40
CA PRO A 86 1.09 5.35 -22.00
C PRO A 86 1.33 6.38 -23.11
N GLU A 87 0.46 7.39 -23.14
CA GLU A 87 0.68 8.59 -23.95
C GLU A 87 1.82 9.42 -23.35
N LEU A 88 2.80 9.74 -24.19
CA LEU A 88 3.99 10.50 -23.83
C LEU A 88 3.88 11.94 -24.31
N GLN A 89 4.46 12.86 -23.55
CA GLN A 89 4.51 14.27 -23.90
C GLN A 89 5.64 14.54 -24.90
N SER A 90 5.48 15.56 -25.75
CA SER A 90 6.58 16.08 -26.56
C SER A 90 7.47 16.98 -25.69
N CYS A 91 8.76 16.66 -25.58
CA CYS A 91 9.70 17.33 -24.68
C CYS A 91 10.70 18.27 -25.39
N VAL A 92 10.35 18.74 -26.59
CA VAL A 92 11.18 19.66 -27.39
C VAL A 92 10.85 21.12 -27.15
#